data_AF-A0A9E6V6G5-F1
#
_entry.id   AF-A0A9E6V6G5-F1
#
_cell.length_a   1.000
_cell.length_b   1.000
_cell.length_c   1.000
_cell.angle_alpha   90.00
_cell.angle_beta   90.00
_cell.angle_gamma   90.00
#
_symmetry.space_group_name_H-M   'P 1'
#
loop_
_entity.id
_entity.type
_entity.pdbx_description
1 polymer ?
#
loop_
_entity_poly.entity_id
_entity_poly.type
_entity_poly.pdbx_seq_one_letter_code
_entity_poly.pdbx_strand_id
1 'polypeptide(L)'
;MKSMFSSLIRLSLLLLVFSLASASYAGRECTTHTPQPNTIAQAFSLGESVTRLLDRDGARVAIIARAGSDQSKRGVRYTHVAFAQRDHAKGRWTVTHMLNHCGEDSADIYDEGLANFFLDDLFVMEAKVIVPSDSLQTRLLDAINSPLKRALFERQYSLIANPWDTRLQNSNNWALELIAAASAPRREVNSRRQAQQWLRSTGYQPTKIAIGAGERAGTRLFAANIRYSDHPDTAWQTQRYDVATGDSVLHYVERIDAGAAIYVVEHGKTPTLLRASTNPTEHRLLQAPSISSSGAAANAVTVSSGTSSREQVLTGVRALVTGYACRDAGYLRQCHELNPLRCESLVRIAVNECFAPVSDRELVEAERNSALGMVERIGMCAVASVDTSLGAQQKRAVSSSGDSCADFRRYQAAAR
;
A
#
# COMPACT_ATOMS: atom_id res chain seq x y z
N MET A 1 -30.14 -45.90 25.92
CA MET A 1 -29.18 -44.96 26.57
C MET A 1 -27.76 -45.01 26.02
N LYS A 2 -27.23 -46.15 25.54
CA LYS A 2 -25.85 -46.23 24.99
C LYS A 2 -25.66 -45.62 23.59
N SER A 3 -26.69 -45.52 22.74
CA SER A 3 -26.56 -44.93 21.39
C SER A 3 -26.62 -43.40 21.37
N MET A 4 -27.27 -42.77 22.34
CA MET A 4 -27.35 -41.30 22.43
C MET A 4 -26.02 -40.67 22.87
N PHE A 5 -25.24 -41.36 23.73
CA PHE A 5 -23.91 -40.89 24.16
C PHE A 5 -22.88 -40.91 23.02
N SER A 6 -22.96 -41.87 22.09
CA SER A 6 -22.10 -41.95 20.90
C SER A 6 -22.35 -40.80 19.92
N SER A 7 -23.61 -40.34 19.81
CA SER A 7 -23.98 -39.26 18.90
C SER A 7 -23.54 -37.89 19.43
N LEU A 8 -23.53 -37.69 20.75
CA LEU A 8 -23.05 -36.46 21.39
C LEU A 8 -21.52 -36.31 21.30
N ILE A 9 -20.75 -37.40 21.43
CA ILE A 9 -19.28 -37.36 21.28
C ILE A 9 -18.86 -37.06 19.83
N ARG A 10 -19.60 -37.57 18.84
CA ARG A 10 -19.37 -37.27 17.42
C ARG A 10 -19.72 -35.81 17.07
N LEU A 11 -20.73 -35.23 17.71
CA LEU A 11 -21.09 -33.82 17.52
C LEU A 11 -20.06 -32.88 18.16
N SER A 12 -19.50 -33.24 19.32
CA SER A 12 -18.42 -32.48 19.97
C SER A 12 -17.08 -32.54 19.22
N LEU A 13 -16.76 -33.65 18.54
CA LEU A 13 -15.58 -33.71 17.66
C LEU A 13 -15.75 -32.92 16.36
N LEU A 14 -16.98 -32.80 15.82
CA LEU A 14 -17.25 -31.98 14.64
C LEU A 14 -17.22 -30.47 14.95
N LEU A 15 -17.60 -30.06 16.16
CA LEU A 15 -17.52 -28.66 16.60
C LEU A 15 -16.11 -28.22 17.00
N LEU A 16 -15.21 -29.14 17.38
CA LEU A 16 -13.81 -28.81 17.68
C LEU A 16 -12.93 -28.63 16.41
N VAL A 17 -13.38 -29.12 15.26
CA VAL A 17 -12.66 -28.99 13.98
C VAL A 17 -12.93 -27.63 13.30
N PHE A 18 -13.97 -26.90 13.69
CA PHE A 18 -14.25 -25.56 13.14
C PHE A 18 -13.45 -24.43 13.80
N SER A 19 -12.56 -24.74 14.75
CA SER A 19 -11.61 -23.78 15.35
C SER A 19 -10.25 -23.82 14.66
N LEU A 20 -10.19 -24.14 13.36
CA LEU A 20 -8.98 -23.95 12.56
C LEU A 20 -8.76 -22.45 12.44
N ALA A 21 -7.82 -21.95 13.25
CA ALA A 21 -7.29 -20.61 13.17
C ALA A 21 -7.13 -20.18 11.71
N SER A 22 -7.75 -19.05 11.36
CA SER A 22 -7.40 -18.31 10.17
C SER A 22 -5.90 -18.06 10.25
N ALA A 23 -5.14 -18.86 9.52
CA ALA A 23 -3.75 -18.57 9.28
C ALA A 23 -3.80 -17.38 8.33
N SER A 24 -3.85 -16.17 8.89
CA SER A 24 -3.69 -14.97 8.09
C SER A 24 -2.28 -15.00 7.55
N TYR A 25 -2.17 -15.00 6.22
CA TYR A 25 -0.89 -14.92 5.53
C TYR A 25 -0.84 -13.59 4.81
N ALA A 26 0.37 -13.06 4.62
CA ALA A 26 0.60 -11.80 3.93
C ALA A 26 0.45 -11.91 2.40
N GLY A 27 -0.73 -12.29 1.93
CA GLY A 27 -1.22 -12.08 0.57
C GLY A 27 -2.43 -11.19 0.61
N ARG A 28 -2.85 -10.69 -0.56
CA ARG A 28 -4.10 -9.94 -0.63
C ARG A 28 -5.25 -10.84 -0.20
N GLU A 29 -5.69 -10.69 1.05
CA GLU A 29 -6.85 -11.38 1.60
C GLU A 29 -8.06 -10.65 1.07
N CYS A 30 -8.70 -11.21 0.05
CA CYS A 30 -9.93 -10.63 -0.50
C CYS A 30 -11.12 -11.04 0.36
N THR A 31 -11.04 -10.65 1.62
CA THR A 31 -12.21 -10.53 2.46
C THR A 31 -13.03 -9.36 1.93
N THR A 32 -14.32 -9.59 1.71
CA THR A 32 -15.31 -8.58 1.29
C THR A 32 -15.61 -7.56 2.39
N HIS A 33 -14.69 -7.34 3.32
CA HIS A 33 -14.81 -6.31 4.33
C HIS A 33 -14.42 -4.97 3.71
N THR A 34 -15.44 -4.15 3.46
CA THR A 34 -15.22 -2.74 3.13
C THR A 34 -14.50 -2.11 4.32
N PRO A 35 -13.30 -1.51 4.13
CA PRO A 35 -12.57 -0.87 5.22
C PRO A 35 -13.47 0.15 5.91
N GLN A 36 -13.49 0.14 7.24
CA GLN A 36 -14.26 1.11 8.01
C GLN A 36 -13.77 2.53 7.67
N PRO A 37 -14.65 3.55 7.62
CA PRO A 37 -14.25 4.93 7.30
C PRO A 37 -13.05 5.40 8.16
N ASN A 38 -13.01 5.03 9.43
CA ASN A 38 -11.88 5.33 10.32
C ASN A 38 -10.55 4.71 9.84
N THR A 39 -10.55 3.44 9.44
CA THR A 39 -9.38 2.77 8.85
C THR A 39 -8.92 3.48 7.58
N ILE A 40 -9.88 3.95 6.77
CA ILE A 40 -9.58 4.74 5.57
C ILE A 40 -8.86 6.03 5.96
N ALA A 41 -9.44 6.86 6.84
CA ALA A 41 -8.79 8.10 7.28
C ALA A 41 -7.39 7.86 7.88
N GLN A 42 -7.21 6.81 8.66
CA GLN A 42 -5.92 6.47 9.26
C GLN A 42 -4.86 6.15 8.19
N ALA A 43 -5.21 5.35 7.18
CA ALA A 43 -4.35 5.05 6.04
C ALA A 43 -3.99 6.30 5.24
N PHE A 44 -4.95 7.20 5.01
CA PHE A 44 -4.70 8.48 4.34
C PHE A 44 -3.78 9.39 5.15
N SER A 45 -4.04 9.55 6.45
CA SER A 45 -3.22 10.34 7.36
C SER A 45 -1.77 9.80 7.46
N LEU A 46 -1.62 8.47 7.46
CA LEU A 46 -0.31 7.83 7.39
C LEU A 46 0.37 8.11 6.05
N GLY A 47 -0.34 7.97 4.93
CA GLY A 47 0.16 8.29 3.59
C GLY A 47 0.60 9.75 3.44
N GLU A 48 -0.14 10.68 4.02
CA GLU A 48 0.22 12.10 4.07
C GLU A 48 1.46 12.34 4.93
N SER A 49 1.56 11.68 6.09
CA SER A 49 2.72 11.79 6.97
C SER A 49 4.00 11.27 6.29
N VAL A 50 3.90 10.16 5.55
CA VAL A 50 4.99 9.65 4.70
C VAL A 50 5.30 10.64 3.56
N THR A 51 4.29 11.19 2.89
CA THR A 51 4.50 12.21 1.84
C THR A 51 5.29 13.41 2.35
N ARG A 52 4.87 13.99 3.49
CA ARG A 52 5.55 15.14 4.11
C ARG A 52 6.98 14.80 4.53
N LEU A 53 7.20 13.60 5.06
CA LEU A 53 8.53 13.08 5.37
C LEU A 53 9.42 13.05 4.13
N LEU A 54 8.95 12.42 3.05
CA LEU A 54 9.74 12.26 1.82
C LEU A 54 10.02 13.59 1.13
N ASP A 55 9.05 14.51 1.13
CA ASP A 55 9.23 15.86 0.61
C ASP A 55 10.27 16.66 1.40
N ARG A 56 10.21 16.60 2.74
CA ARG A 56 11.16 17.27 3.63
C ARG A 56 12.59 16.78 3.41
N ASP A 57 12.74 15.47 3.23
CA ASP A 57 14.04 14.83 3.02
C ASP A 57 14.54 14.94 1.57
N GLY A 58 13.77 15.56 0.66
CA GLY A 58 14.15 15.71 -0.73
C GLY A 58 14.28 14.39 -1.48
N ALA A 59 13.62 13.33 -1.01
CA ALA A 59 13.73 12.00 -1.60
C ALA A 59 13.20 12.00 -3.05
N ARG A 60 13.88 11.27 -3.94
CA ARG A 60 13.41 10.98 -5.30
C ARG A 60 12.79 9.58 -5.38
N VAL A 61 13.29 8.67 -4.55
CA VAL A 61 12.70 7.35 -4.32
C VAL A 61 12.94 6.93 -2.87
N ALA A 62 11.99 6.23 -2.28
CA ALA A 62 12.13 5.61 -0.97
C ALA A 62 11.68 4.15 -1.02
N ILE A 63 12.28 3.33 -0.15
CA ILE A 63 11.83 1.96 0.11
C ILE A 63 10.89 2.06 1.31
N ILE A 64 9.64 1.66 1.13
CA ILE A 64 8.61 1.71 2.18
C ILE A 64 8.14 0.30 2.49
N ALA A 65 7.78 0.06 3.74
CA ALA A 65 7.24 -1.22 4.17
C ALA A 65 6.07 -1.04 5.13
N ARG A 66 5.12 -1.96 5.04
CA ARG A 66 3.90 -1.99 5.88
C ARG A 66 3.75 -3.33 6.60
N ALA A 67 3.06 -3.30 7.73
CA ALA A 67 2.67 -4.48 8.49
C ALA A 67 1.22 -4.86 8.13
N GLY A 68 1.06 -5.77 7.15
CA GLY A 68 -0.25 -6.01 6.55
C GLY A 68 -1.08 -7.14 7.16
N SER A 69 -0.43 -8.11 7.79
CA SER A 69 -1.08 -9.12 8.62
C SER A 69 -0.25 -9.36 9.88
N ASP A 70 -0.88 -9.89 10.93
CA ASP A 70 -0.14 -10.29 12.13
C ASP A 70 0.73 -11.51 11.84
N GLN A 71 2.03 -11.30 11.70
CA GLN A 71 3.02 -12.37 11.57
C GLN A 71 3.97 -12.42 12.77
N SER A 72 3.55 -11.85 13.92
CA SER A 72 4.36 -11.81 15.14
C SER A 72 4.78 -13.21 15.63
N LYS A 73 3.90 -14.21 15.50
CA LYS A 73 4.19 -15.63 15.81
C LYS A 73 5.36 -16.20 14.99
N ARG A 74 5.67 -15.58 13.85
CA ARG A 74 6.76 -15.96 12.94
C ARG A 74 7.95 -15.00 13.02
N GLY A 75 7.93 -14.05 13.96
CA GLY A 75 8.97 -13.04 14.13
C GLY A 75 9.01 -12.02 12.98
N VAL A 76 7.89 -11.82 12.28
CA VAL A 76 7.81 -10.88 11.16
C VAL A 76 6.93 -9.69 11.54
N ARG A 77 7.47 -8.47 11.44
CA ARG A 77 6.77 -7.20 11.64
C ARG A 77 6.30 -6.61 10.32
N TYR A 78 7.21 -6.39 9.37
CA TYR A 78 6.86 -5.86 8.06
C TYR A 78 6.68 -6.99 7.06
N THR A 79 5.51 -7.04 6.45
CA THR A 79 5.11 -8.15 5.58
C THR A 79 5.23 -7.82 4.11
N HIS A 80 5.23 -6.53 3.76
CA HIS A 80 5.18 -6.09 2.36
C HIS A 80 6.04 -4.84 2.15
N VAL A 81 6.83 -4.84 1.06
CA VAL A 81 7.77 -3.78 0.68
C VAL A 81 7.43 -3.23 -0.69
N ALA A 82 7.59 -1.92 -0.85
CA ALA A 82 7.35 -1.20 -2.08
C ALA A 82 8.36 -0.06 -2.29
N PHE A 83 8.33 0.52 -3.49
CA PHE A 83 9.12 1.71 -3.83
C PHE A 83 8.19 2.91 -4.01
N ALA A 84 8.35 3.95 -3.18
CA ALA A 84 7.68 5.23 -3.38
C ALA A 84 8.56 6.12 -4.27
N GLN A 85 8.19 6.32 -5.52
CA GLN A 85 8.87 7.18 -6.48
C GLN A 85 8.21 8.57 -6.52
N ARG A 86 9.06 9.61 -6.53
CA ARG A 86 8.65 10.99 -6.77
C ARG A 86 8.44 11.25 -8.27
N ASP A 87 7.47 12.10 -8.60
CA ASP A 87 7.18 12.62 -9.94
C ASP A 87 7.01 11.51 -11.00
N HIS A 88 6.26 10.47 -10.64
CA HIS A 88 5.88 9.41 -11.57
C HIS A 88 4.75 9.88 -12.50
N ALA A 89 4.64 9.31 -13.70
CA ALA A 89 3.64 9.71 -14.69
C ALA A 89 2.17 9.58 -14.20
N LYS A 90 1.93 8.75 -13.19
CA LYS A 90 0.61 8.53 -12.57
C LYS A 90 0.37 9.38 -11.31
N GLY A 91 1.35 10.15 -10.84
CA GLY A 91 1.19 10.99 -9.66
C GLY A 91 2.52 11.39 -9.00
N ARG A 92 2.47 12.43 -8.16
CA ARG A 92 3.65 13.00 -7.51
C ARG A 92 4.38 12.01 -6.60
N TRP A 93 3.64 11.18 -5.87
CA TRP A 93 4.20 10.06 -5.11
C TRP A 93 3.45 8.79 -5.51
N THR A 94 4.11 7.93 -6.27
CA THR A 94 3.56 6.66 -6.73
C THR A 94 4.34 5.51 -6.12
N VAL A 95 3.60 4.55 -5.59
CA VAL A 95 4.11 3.34 -4.98
C VAL A 95 4.09 2.22 -6.02
N THR A 96 5.27 1.76 -6.43
CA THR A 96 5.43 0.59 -7.30
C THR A 96 5.74 -0.64 -6.46
N HIS A 97 4.91 -1.67 -6.59
CA HIS A 97 5.02 -2.93 -5.85
C HIS A 97 4.41 -4.10 -6.60
N MET A 98 4.77 -5.32 -6.18
CA MET A 98 4.21 -6.55 -6.75
C MET A 98 3.16 -7.11 -5.79
N LEU A 99 1.95 -7.36 -6.27
CA LEU A 99 0.87 -7.97 -5.50
C LEU A 99 0.33 -9.18 -6.25
N ASN A 100 -0.16 -10.18 -5.52
CA ASN A 100 -0.98 -11.22 -6.12
C ASN A 100 -2.38 -10.69 -6.44
N HIS A 101 -2.99 -11.23 -7.50
CA HIS A 101 -4.42 -11.13 -7.67
C HIS A 101 -5.12 -11.78 -6.47
N CYS A 102 -6.25 -11.22 -6.09
CA CYS A 102 -7.03 -11.57 -4.91
C CYS A 102 -7.12 -13.07 -4.63
N GLY A 103 -6.42 -13.58 -3.60
CA GLY A 103 -6.43 -15.00 -3.25
C GLY A 103 -5.91 -15.96 -4.33
N GLU A 104 -5.38 -15.45 -5.44
CA GLU A 104 -4.88 -16.23 -6.57
C GLU A 104 -3.36 -16.47 -6.48
N ASP A 105 -2.91 -17.49 -7.21
CA ASP A 105 -1.50 -17.85 -7.36
C ASP A 105 -0.80 -17.09 -8.50
N SER A 106 -1.42 -16.02 -9.00
CA SER A 106 -0.84 -15.16 -10.01
C SER A 106 -0.69 -13.73 -9.51
N ALA A 107 0.40 -13.06 -9.90
CA ALA A 107 0.73 -11.71 -9.48
C ALA A 107 0.88 -10.76 -10.66
N ASP A 108 0.93 -9.46 -10.35
CA ASP A 108 1.35 -8.40 -11.26
C ASP A 108 2.04 -7.26 -10.47
N ILE A 109 2.62 -6.30 -11.19
CA ILE A 109 3.20 -5.09 -10.64
C ILE A 109 2.17 -3.97 -10.78
N TYR A 110 1.94 -3.27 -9.67
CA TYR A 110 1.00 -2.18 -9.57
C TYR A 110 1.75 -0.88 -9.29
N ASP A 111 1.20 0.22 -9.80
CA ASP A 111 1.63 1.58 -9.49
C ASP A 111 0.42 2.31 -8.89
N GLU A 112 0.47 2.58 -7.59
CA GLU A 112 -0.66 3.10 -6.81
C GLU A 112 -0.28 4.34 -5.99
N GLY A 113 -1.25 5.02 -5.40
CA GLY A 113 -0.97 6.11 -4.46
C GLY A 113 -0.57 5.59 -3.07
N LEU A 114 0.15 6.40 -2.29
CA LEU A 114 0.53 6.07 -0.91
C LEU A 114 -0.66 5.68 -0.03
N ALA A 115 -1.81 6.35 -0.19
CA ALA A 115 -3.01 5.98 0.55
C ALA A 115 -3.48 4.56 0.20
N ASN A 116 -3.53 4.17 -1.07
CA ASN A 116 -3.91 2.81 -1.48
C ASN A 116 -2.94 1.77 -0.91
N PHE A 117 -1.64 2.09 -0.87
CA PHE A 117 -0.64 1.25 -0.21
C PHE A 117 -0.89 1.09 1.30
N PHE A 118 -1.53 2.02 1.98
CA PHE A 118 -1.88 1.87 3.40
C PHE A 118 -3.33 1.37 3.60
N LEU A 119 -4.15 1.31 2.56
CA LEU A 119 -5.52 0.78 2.65
C LEU A 119 -5.60 -0.72 2.44
N ASP A 120 -4.73 -1.23 1.59
CA ASP A 120 -4.65 -2.63 1.24
C ASP A 120 -3.87 -3.35 2.35
N ASP A 121 -4.51 -4.27 3.08
CA ASP A 121 -3.89 -5.08 4.14
C ASP A 121 -3.03 -4.26 5.13
N LEU A 122 -3.64 -3.59 6.12
CA LEU A 122 -2.92 -3.03 7.28
C LEU A 122 -3.41 -3.64 8.59
N PHE A 123 -2.51 -4.38 9.25
CA PHE A 123 -2.70 -4.87 10.61
C PHE A 123 -2.26 -3.83 11.66
N VAL A 124 -1.20 -3.08 11.37
CA VAL A 124 -0.72 -1.97 12.22
C VAL A 124 -0.61 -0.71 11.38
N MET A 125 -1.14 0.41 11.87
CA MET A 125 -1.06 1.73 11.23
C MET A 125 0.34 2.36 11.37
N GLU A 126 1.33 1.66 10.81
CA GLU A 126 2.74 2.00 10.85
C GLU A 126 3.42 1.69 9.52
N ALA A 127 4.35 2.55 9.11
CA ALA A 127 5.25 2.35 8.00
C ALA A 127 6.71 2.42 8.45
N LYS A 128 7.56 1.54 7.89
CA LYS A 128 9.00 1.75 7.90
C LYS A 128 9.42 2.37 6.58
N VAL A 129 10.18 3.46 6.64
CA VAL A 129 10.60 4.24 5.48
C VAL A 129 12.11 4.32 5.48
N ILE A 130 12.74 3.83 4.41
CA ILE A 130 14.15 4.01 4.15
C ILE A 130 14.28 4.97 2.97
N VAL A 131 14.93 6.12 3.20
CA VAL A 131 15.39 7.03 2.15
C VAL A 131 16.82 6.63 1.81
N PRO A 132 17.07 5.95 0.67
CA PRO A 132 18.41 5.49 0.31
C PRO A 132 19.40 6.65 0.10
N SER A 133 20.69 6.36 0.10
CA SER A 133 21.70 7.32 -0.34
C SER A 133 21.45 7.79 -1.77
N ASP A 134 21.91 9.00 -2.12
CA ASP A 134 21.68 9.57 -3.45
C ASP A 134 22.10 8.65 -4.60
N SER A 135 23.21 7.92 -4.39
CA SER A 135 23.72 6.97 -5.37
C SER A 135 22.77 5.79 -5.58
N LEU A 136 22.19 5.24 -4.50
CA LEU A 136 21.25 4.14 -4.57
C LEU A 136 19.88 4.61 -5.06
N GLN A 137 19.44 5.82 -4.69
CA GLN A 137 18.22 6.43 -5.25
C GLN A 137 18.30 6.54 -6.77
N THR A 138 19.41 7.05 -7.32
CA THR A 138 19.61 7.16 -8.77
C THR A 138 19.54 5.77 -9.43
N ARG A 139 20.25 4.76 -8.89
CA ARG A 139 20.27 3.42 -9.48
C ARG A 139 18.93 2.68 -9.34
N LEU A 140 18.21 2.88 -8.24
CA LEU A 140 16.87 2.32 -8.04
C LEU A 140 15.87 2.92 -9.03
N LEU A 141 15.91 4.24 -9.24
CA LEU A 141 15.06 4.89 -10.24
C LEU A 141 15.37 4.41 -11.65
N ASP A 142 16.66 4.28 -12.01
CA ASP A 142 17.08 3.68 -13.29
C ASP A 142 16.49 2.27 -13.44
N ALA A 143 16.58 1.43 -12.40
CA ALA A 143 16.09 0.05 -12.45
C ALA A 143 14.56 -0.04 -12.58
N ILE A 144 13.81 0.68 -11.73
CA ILE A 144 12.34 0.65 -11.65
C ILE A 144 11.69 1.23 -12.92
N ASN A 145 12.31 2.22 -13.55
CA ASN A 145 11.80 2.86 -14.77
C ASN A 145 12.28 2.19 -16.08
N SER A 146 13.09 1.13 -15.99
CA SER A 146 13.59 0.41 -17.15
C SER A 146 12.84 -0.91 -17.39
N PRO A 147 13.06 -1.59 -18.54
CA PRO A 147 12.55 -2.94 -18.78
C PRO A 147 12.94 -3.97 -17.72
N LEU A 148 13.99 -3.69 -16.93
CA LEU A 148 14.44 -4.56 -15.83
C LEU A 148 13.34 -4.80 -14.80
N LYS A 149 12.48 -3.79 -14.53
CA LYS A 149 11.29 -3.93 -13.67
C LYS A 149 10.45 -5.16 -14.01
N ARG A 150 10.23 -5.39 -15.31
CA ARG A 150 9.49 -6.55 -15.83
C ARG A 150 10.36 -7.79 -16.01
N ALA A 151 11.64 -7.65 -16.36
CA ALA A 151 12.54 -8.78 -16.51
C ALA A 151 12.80 -9.54 -15.18
N LEU A 152 12.65 -8.87 -14.04
CA LEU A 152 12.77 -9.47 -12.70
C LEU A 152 11.45 -9.98 -12.12
N PHE A 153 10.34 -9.84 -12.85
CA PHE A 153 9.03 -10.25 -12.40
C PHE A 153 8.66 -11.64 -12.90
N GLU A 154 8.12 -12.45 -11.99
CA GLU A 154 7.53 -13.77 -12.24
C GLU A 154 6.05 -13.73 -11.83
N ARG A 155 5.19 -14.17 -12.74
CA ARG A 155 3.75 -14.17 -12.52
C ARG A 155 3.32 -15.25 -11.52
N GLN A 156 3.99 -16.41 -11.50
CA GLN A 156 3.67 -17.49 -10.57
C GLN A 156 4.01 -17.09 -9.13
N TYR A 157 2.96 -16.89 -8.35
CA TYR A 157 3.06 -16.33 -7.03
C TYR A 157 3.03 -17.40 -5.94
N SER A 158 3.86 -17.19 -4.92
CA SER A 158 3.59 -17.80 -3.63
C SER A 158 4.02 -16.92 -2.46
N LEU A 159 3.21 -16.83 -1.42
CA LEU A 159 3.53 -16.10 -0.19
C LEU A 159 4.83 -16.51 0.47
N ILE A 160 5.10 -17.81 0.43
CA ILE A 160 6.27 -18.41 1.03
C ILE A 160 7.31 -18.76 -0.03
N ALA A 161 7.28 -18.14 -1.22
CA ALA A 161 8.23 -18.46 -2.29
C ALA A 161 9.68 -18.44 -1.79
N ASN A 162 10.43 -19.48 -2.15
CA ASN A 162 11.84 -19.62 -1.82
C ASN A 162 12.64 -18.52 -2.53
N PRO A 163 13.37 -17.65 -1.81
CA PRO A 163 14.15 -16.55 -2.40
C PRO A 163 15.33 -17.02 -3.27
N TRP A 164 15.58 -18.32 -3.28
CA TRP A 164 16.67 -18.96 -4.01
C TRP A 164 16.22 -19.82 -5.18
N ASP A 165 14.94 -19.79 -5.50
CA ASP A 165 14.35 -20.46 -6.64
C ASP A 165 13.66 -19.41 -7.53
N THR A 166 13.77 -19.56 -8.84
CA THR A 166 13.17 -18.62 -9.79
C THR A 166 11.81 -19.06 -10.30
N ARG A 167 11.33 -20.26 -9.94
CA ARG A 167 10.05 -20.80 -10.41
C ARG A 167 8.84 -20.05 -9.85
N LEU A 168 8.94 -19.58 -8.61
CA LEU A 168 7.91 -18.79 -7.92
C LEU A 168 8.49 -17.45 -7.46
N GLN A 169 7.63 -16.51 -7.11
CA GLN A 169 8.02 -15.24 -6.52
C GLN A 169 6.98 -14.75 -5.51
N ASN A 170 7.44 -14.08 -4.47
CA ASN A 170 6.59 -13.30 -3.56
C ASN A 170 6.89 -11.79 -3.73
N SER A 171 6.05 -10.93 -3.17
CA SER A 171 6.17 -9.47 -3.35
C SER A 171 7.54 -8.92 -2.93
N ASN A 172 8.08 -9.46 -1.84
CA ASN A 172 9.33 -9.01 -1.25
C ASN A 172 10.54 -9.55 -2.03
N ASN A 173 10.46 -10.75 -2.61
CA ASN A 173 11.50 -11.30 -3.49
C ASN A 173 11.68 -10.39 -4.71
N TRP A 174 10.59 -9.91 -5.33
CA TRP A 174 10.67 -9.00 -6.46
C TRP A 174 11.32 -7.66 -6.09
N ALA A 175 10.89 -7.06 -4.97
CA ALA A 175 11.49 -5.82 -4.47
C ALA A 175 12.98 -6.02 -4.13
N LEU A 176 13.33 -7.14 -3.49
CA LEU A 176 14.69 -7.50 -3.15
C LEU A 176 15.58 -7.69 -4.38
N GLU A 177 15.08 -8.37 -5.42
CA GLU A 177 15.82 -8.59 -6.67
C GLU A 177 16.05 -7.28 -7.43
N LEU A 178 15.11 -6.32 -7.38
CA LEU A 178 15.32 -4.96 -7.88
C LEU A 178 16.36 -4.18 -7.07
N ILE A 179 16.32 -4.28 -5.74
CA ILE A 179 17.34 -3.68 -4.86
C ILE A 179 18.72 -4.27 -5.16
N ALA A 180 18.80 -5.59 -5.33
CA ALA A 180 20.03 -6.27 -5.73
C ALA A 180 20.57 -5.71 -7.04
N ALA A 181 19.71 -5.58 -8.06
CA ALA A 181 20.12 -5.08 -9.35
C ALA A 181 20.55 -3.60 -9.32
N ALA A 182 19.89 -2.78 -8.53
CA ALA A 182 20.28 -1.38 -8.31
C ALA A 182 21.56 -1.24 -7.46
N SER A 183 21.91 -2.24 -6.66
CA SER A 183 23.08 -2.22 -5.78
C SER A 183 24.33 -2.81 -6.43
N ALA A 184 24.15 -3.71 -7.40
CA ALA A 184 25.23 -4.29 -8.17
C ALA A 184 25.87 -3.25 -9.12
N PRO A 185 27.14 -3.46 -9.51
CA PRO A 185 27.74 -2.76 -10.64
C PRO A 185 26.83 -2.76 -11.87
N ARG A 186 26.85 -1.64 -12.62
CA ARG A 186 25.93 -1.43 -13.74
C ARG A 186 25.98 -2.59 -14.73
N ARG A 187 24.79 -3.12 -15.08
CA ARG A 187 24.56 -4.23 -16.02
C ARG A 187 25.03 -5.61 -15.55
N GLU A 188 25.44 -5.79 -14.30
CA GLU A 188 25.82 -7.12 -13.78
C GLU A 188 24.59 -8.00 -13.50
N VAL A 189 23.48 -7.39 -13.08
CA VAL A 189 22.23 -8.08 -12.78
C VAL A 189 21.14 -7.66 -13.75
N ASN A 190 20.79 -8.54 -14.68
CA ASN A 190 19.72 -8.33 -15.67
C ASN A 190 18.65 -9.44 -15.66
N SER A 191 18.74 -10.39 -14.72
CA SER A 191 17.83 -11.52 -14.59
C SER A 191 17.65 -11.92 -13.13
N ARG A 192 16.55 -12.60 -12.81
CA ARG A 192 16.27 -13.11 -11.46
C ARG A 192 17.40 -14.00 -10.93
N ARG A 193 17.94 -14.88 -11.77
CA ARG A 193 19.07 -15.76 -11.41
C ARG A 193 20.31 -14.98 -11.01
N GLN A 194 20.66 -13.94 -11.76
CA GLN A 194 21.80 -13.07 -11.43
C GLN A 194 21.54 -12.25 -10.17
N ALA A 195 20.30 -11.78 -9.96
CA ALA A 195 19.93 -11.07 -8.74
C ALA A 195 20.09 -11.98 -7.51
N GLN A 196 19.62 -13.22 -7.59
CA GLN A 196 19.79 -14.22 -6.51
C GLN A 196 21.27 -14.58 -6.28
N GLN A 197 22.08 -14.69 -7.34
CA GLN A 197 23.53 -14.89 -7.20
C GLN A 197 24.22 -13.71 -6.49
N TRP A 198 23.87 -12.48 -6.87
CA TRP A 198 24.34 -11.27 -6.21
C TRP A 198 23.93 -11.21 -4.74
N LEU A 199 22.67 -11.54 -4.44
CA LEU A 199 22.17 -11.60 -3.06
C LEU A 199 22.93 -12.63 -2.22
N ARG A 200 23.31 -13.77 -2.80
CA ARG A 200 24.18 -14.75 -2.12
C ARG A 200 25.58 -14.21 -1.86
N SER A 201 26.22 -13.62 -2.88
CA SER A 201 27.59 -13.12 -2.75
C SER A 201 27.71 -11.94 -1.78
N THR A 202 26.64 -11.17 -1.63
CA THR A 202 26.56 -10.03 -0.71
C THR A 202 25.94 -10.39 0.65
N GLY A 203 25.60 -11.65 0.90
CA GLY A 203 25.19 -12.15 2.21
C GLY A 203 23.76 -11.78 2.63
N TYR A 204 22.81 -11.71 1.69
CA TYR A 204 21.39 -11.64 2.03
C TYR A 204 20.97 -12.86 2.86
N GLN A 205 20.23 -12.61 3.95
CA GLN A 205 19.73 -13.64 4.84
C GLN A 205 18.19 -13.61 4.84
N PRO A 206 17.53 -14.64 4.29
CA PRO A 206 16.07 -14.73 4.33
C PRO A 206 15.59 -15.08 5.73
N THR A 207 14.30 -14.81 5.99
CA THR A 207 13.68 -15.23 7.25
C THR A 207 13.33 -16.70 7.18
N LYS A 208 13.64 -17.45 8.24
CA LYS A 208 13.27 -18.87 8.39
C LYS A 208 11.92 -19.01 9.08
N ILE A 209 10.86 -19.18 8.30
CA ILE A 209 9.49 -19.34 8.80
C ILE A 209 9.25 -20.80 9.17
N ALA A 210 8.77 -21.04 10.39
CA ALA A 210 8.35 -22.36 10.84
C ALA A 210 6.90 -22.61 10.38
N ILE A 211 6.67 -23.69 9.64
CA ILE A 211 5.33 -24.11 9.19
C ILE A 211 5.19 -25.62 9.41
N GLY A 212 4.39 -25.99 10.39
CA GLY A 212 4.20 -27.39 10.79
C GLY A 212 3.45 -28.21 9.74
N ALA A 213 3.55 -29.55 9.83
CA ALA A 213 2.90 -30.45 8.86
C ALA A 213 1.37 -30.27 8.77
N GLY A 214 0.69 -30.02 9.91
CA GLY A 214 -0.75 -29.80 9.93
C GLY A 214 -1.16 -28.48 9.25
N GLU A 215 -0.44 -27.40 9.55
CA GLU A 215 -0.65 -26.08 8.92
C GLU A 215 -0.37 -26.12 7.41
N ARG A 216 0.67 -26.85 7.00
CA ARG A 216 0.98 -27.11 5.59
C ARG A 216 -0.12 -27.89 4.88
N ALA A 217 -0.70 -28.90 5.53
CA ALA A 217 -1.81 -29.65 4.97
C ALA A 217 -3.06 -28.77 4.77
N GLY A 218 -3.37 -27.92 5.75
CA GLY A 218 -4.47 -26.95 5.64
C GLY A 218 -4.24 -25.93 4.53
N THR A 219 -3.07 -25.29 4.49
CA THR A 219 -2.77 -24.27 3.47
C THR A 219 -2.80 -24.81 2.05
N ARG A 220 -2.29 -26.02 1.80
CA ARG A 220 -2.35 -26.64 0.47
C ARG A 220 -3.77 -26.94 -0.01
N LEU A 221 -4.72 -27.10 0.90
CA LEU A 221 -6.12 -27.38 0.57
C LEU A 221 -6.94 -26.10 0.35
N PHE A 222 -6.56 -24.99 1.00
CA PHE A 222 -7.42 -23.81 1.12
C PHE A 222 -6.78 -22.47 0.70
N ALA A 223 -5.48 -22.44 0.36
CA ALA A 223 -4.79 -21.22 -0.04
C ALA A 223 -4.07 -21.42 -1.39
N ALA A 224 -4.64 -20.90 -2.48
CA ALA A 224 -4.06 -21.04 -3.81
C ALA A 224 -2.69 -20.36 -3.93
N ASN A 225 -2.49 -19.25 -3.20
CA ASN A 225 -1.24 -18.49 -3.17
C ASN A 225 -0.14 -19.06 -2.25
N ILE A 226 -0.29 -20.28 -1.70
CA ILE A 226 0.74 -20.93 -0.87
C ILE A 226 1.19 -22.23 -1.52
N ARG A 227 2.45 -22.25 -1.97
CA ARG A 227 3.07 -23.37 -2.67
C ARG A 227 4.41 -23.66 -2.01
N TYR A 228 4.76 -24.95 -1.95
CA TYR A 228 5.97 -25.44 -1.30
C TYR A 228 6.91 -26.16 -2.29
N SER A 229 6.53 -26.23 -3.57
CA SER A 229 7.21 -27.01 -4.62
C SER A 229 8.59 -26.46 -5.03
N ASP A 230 8.88 -25.23 -4.62
CA ASP A 230 10.13 -24.51 -4.83
C ASP A 230 11.09 -24.58 -3.62
N HIS A 231 10.66 -25.22 -2.53
CA HIS A 231 11.50 -25.47 -1.36
C HIS A 231 12.21 -26.82 -1.43
N PRO A 232 13.47 -26.91 -0.96
CA PRO A 232 14.21 -28.18 -0.94
C PRO A 232 13.62 -29.15 0.08
N ASP A 233 13.84 -30.45 -0.10
CA ASP A 233 13.33 -31.50 0.80
C ASP A 233 13.73 -31.29 2.27
N THR A 234 14.89 -30.69 2.52
CA THR A 234 15.35 -30.34 3.86
C THR A 234 14.42 -29.36 4.57
N ALA A 235 13.79 -28.43 3.85
CA ALA A 235 12.79 -27.51 4.40
C ALA A 235 11.52 -28.28 4.83
N TRP A 236 11.13 -29.30 4.07
CA TRP A 236 9.98 -30.15 4.41
C TRP A 236 10.22 -31.00 5.66
N GLN A 237 11.42 -31.57 5.77
CA GLN A 237 11.83 -32.40 6.91
C GLN A 237 11.95 -31.57 8.19
N THR A 238 12.57 -30.39 8.09
CA THR A 238 12.80 -29.50 9.25
C THR A 238 11.61 -28.59 9.56
N GLN A 239 10.62 -28.51 8.67
CA GLN A 239 9.48 -27.60 8.76
C GLN A 239 9.89 -26.12 8.82
N ARG A 240 11.04 -25.78 8.21
CA ARG A 240 11.57 -24.41 8.15
C ARG A 240 11.78 -23.99 6.71
N TYR A 241 11.13 -22.91 6.33
CA TYR A 241 11.07 -22.41 4.96
C TYR A 241 11.76 -21.05 4.89
N ASP A 242 12.70 -20.90 3.95
CA ASP A 242 13.37 -19.61 3.72
C ASP A 242 12.45 -18.72 2.89
N VAL A 243 12.15 -17.52 3.40
CA VAL A 243 11.21 -16.58 2.76
C VAL A 243 11.77 -15.16 2.81
N ALA A 244 11.68 -14.40 1.72
CA ALA A 244 11.89 -12.96 1.83
C ALA A 244 10.66 -12.30 2.46
N THR A 245 10.88 -11.78 3.65
CA THR A 245 9.91 -10.96 4.40
C THR A 245 10.30 -9.49 4.27
N GLY A 246 9.38 -8.58 4.57
CA GLY A 246 9.72 -7.16 4.58
C GLY A 246 10.88 -6.86 5.52
N ASP A 247 10.90 -7.46 6.72
CA ASP A 247 12.01 -7.30 7.67
C ASP A 247 13.36 -7.71 7.08
N SER A 248 13.45 -8.88 6.43
CA SER A 248 14.70 -9.35 5.83
C SER A 248 15.20 -8.44 4.70
N VAL A 249 14.28 -7.88 3.90
CA VAL A 249 14.61 -6.95 2.83
C VAL A 249 15.11 -5.63 3.41
N LEU A 250 14.42 -5.08 4.41
CA LEU A 250 14.82 -3.83 5.07
C LEU A 250 16.18 -4.00 5.75
N HIS A 251 16.40 -5.06 6.52
CA HIS A 251 17.69 -5.34 7.16
C HIS A 251 18.83 -5.46 6.14
N TYR A 252 18.57 -6.06 4.98
CA TYR A 252 19.54 -6.11 3.90
C TYR A 252 19.92 -4.71 3.39
N VAL A 253 18.91 -3.86 3.09
CA VAL A 253 19.12 -2.47 2.65
C VAL A 253 19.92 -1.68 3.68
N GLU A 254 19.56 -1.77 4.96
CA GLU A 254 20.24 -1.08 6.06
C GLU A 254 21.74 -1.39 6.12
N ARG A 255 22.09 -2.65 5.81
CA ARG A 255 23.46 -3.15 5.80
C ARG A 255 24.24 -2.72 4.56
N ILE A 256 23.63 -2.74 3.38
CA ILE A 256 24.33 -2.44 2.12
C ILE A 256 24.39 -0.94 1.81
N ASP A 257 23.54 -0.13 2.43
CA ASP A 257 23.50 1.32 2.23
C ASP A 257 23.64 2.05 3.57
N ALA A 258 24.89 2.21 4.02
CA ALA A 258 25.20 2.94 5.26
C ALA A 258 24.73 4.40 5.22
N GLY A 259 24.56 4.98 4.02
CA GLY A 259 24.10 6.35 3.82
C GLY A 259 22.59 6.56 3.88
N ALA A 260 21.79 5.50 4.01
CA ALA A 260 20.34 5.66 4.03
C ALA A 260 19.82 6.23 5.35
N ALA A 261 18.88 7.18 5.28
CA ALA A 261 18.09 7.61 6.42
C ALA A 261 16.92 6.64 6.66
N ILE A 262 16.65 6.30 7.92
CA ILE A 262 15.65 5.30 8.29
C ILE A 262 14.67 5.91 9.28
N TYR A 263 13.38 5.73 9.00
CA TYR A 263 12.28 6.24 9.81
C TYR A 263 11.25 5.17 10.11
N VAL A 264 10.57 5.34 11.25
CA VAL A 264 9.28 4.73 11.52
C VAL A 264 8.23 5.84 11.56
N VAL A 265 7.14 5.64 10.83
CA VAL A 265 6.01 6.57 10.78
C VAL A 265 4.80 5.83 11.30
N GLU A 266 4.27 6.28 12.44
CA GLU A 266 3.06 5.74 13.03
C GLU A 266 1.91 6.74 12.87
N HIS A 267 0.70 6.25 12.69
CA HIS A 267 -0.48 7.12 12.59
C HIS A 267 -0.61 8.01 13.85
N GLY A 268 -0.86 9.31 13.61
CA GLY A 268 -1.03 10.31 14.67
C GLY A 268 0.25 10.72 15.40
N LYS A 269 1.43 10.20 15.01
CA LYS A 269 2.71 10.54 15.63
C LYS A 269 3.65 11.23 14.64
N THR A 270 4.60 12.00 15.17
CA THR A 270 5.70 12.54 14.37
C THR A 270 6.62 11.40 13.90
N PRO A 271 7.10 11.40 12.65
CA PRO A 271 8.07 10.43 12.17
C PRO A 271 9.29 10.33 13.10
N THR A 272 9.59 9.10 13.54
CA THR A 272 10.74 8.82 14.40
C THR A 272 11.93 8.46 13.53
N LEU A 273 13.01 9.25 13.62
CA LEU A 273 14.28 8.97 12.96
C LEU A 273 15.03 7.86 13.72
N LEU A 274 15.26 6.72 13.07
CA LEU A 274 16.05 5.62 13.62
C LEU A 274 17.54 5.73 13.26
N ARG A 275 17.84 6.22 12.04
CA ARG A 275 19.22 6.45 11.57
C ARG A 275 19.25 7.64 10.62
N ALA A 276 20.13 8.60 10.88
CA ALA A 276 20.38 9.73 9.98
C ALA A 276 21.21 9.31 8.77
N SER A 277 21.06 10.02 7.64
CA SER A 277 21.95 9.86 6.48
C SER A 277 23.39 10.22 6.84
N THR A 278 24.35 9.42 6.38
CA THR A 278 25.80 9.68 6.59
C THR A 278 26.41 10.53 5.48
N ASN A 279 25.68 10.80 4.39
CA ASN A 279 26.06 11.76 3.36
C ASN A 279 25.10 12.96 3.42
N PRO A 280 25.40 13.96 4.26
CA PRO A 280 24.75 15.26 4.14
C PRO A 280 25.39 16.00 2.96
N THR A 281 25.11 15.59 1.73
CA THR A 281 25.43 16.46 0.58
C THR A 281 24.48 17.65 0.65
N GLU A 282 24.96 18.76 1.19
CA GLU A 282 24.57 20.15 0.91
C GLU A 282 23.09 20.44 0.58
N HIS A 283 22.15 20.12 1.47
CA HIS A 283 20.82 20.73 1.48
C HIS A 283 20.53 21.55 2.73
N ARG A 284 21.57 22.13 3.33
CA ARG A 284 21.45 23.31 4.19
C ARG A 284 21.93 24.53 3.41
N LEU A 285 21.01 25.18 2.71
CA LEU A 285 20.93 26.63 2.49
C LEU A 285 19.69 26.95 1.63
N LEU A 286 18.51 26.90 2.26
CA LEU A 286 17.55 27.99 2.12
C LEU A 286 17.40 28.60 3.51
N GLN A 287 18.50 29.16 4.02
CA GLN A 287 18.40 30.23 5.00
C GLN A 287 17.83 31.43 4.25
N ALA A 288 16.69 31.93 4.72
CA ALA A 288 16.17 33.22 4.30
C ALA A 288 17.28 34.28 4.45
N PRO A 289 17.52 35.14 3.45
CA PRO A 289 18.46 36.23 3.62
C PRO A 289 17.93 37.18 4.69
N SER A 290 18.73 37.38 5.73
CA SER A 290 18.59 38.48 6.68
C SER A 290 18.81 39.80 5.93
N ILE A 291 17.71 40.49 5.59
CA ILE A 291 17.77 41.87 5.11
C ILE A 291 17.63 42.79 6.32
N SER A 292 18.74 43.44 6.65
CA SER A 292 18.81 44.64 7.48
C SER A 292 18.10 45.80 6.78
N SER A 293 17.43 46.61 7.59
CA SER A 293 16.55 47.74 7.28
C SER A 293 17.08 48.81 6.32
N SER A 294 16.22 49.26 5.39
CA SER A 294 16.05 50.69 5.05
C SER A 294 14.67 50.90 4.42
N GLY A 295 13.89 51.84 4.96
CA GLY A 295 12.46 51.94 4.75
C GLY A 295 11.97 52.50 3.42
N ALA A 296 10.71 52.20 3.12
CA ALA A 296 9.75 53.07 2.46
C ALA A 296 8.35 52.44 2.61
N ALA A 297 7.36 53.26 2.91
CA ALA A 297 6.00 52.88 3.26
C ALA A 297 5.17 52.35 2.06
N ALA A 298 4.07 51.71 2.43
CA ALA A 298 2.83 51.51 1.65
C ALA A 298 2.83 50.39 0.58
N ASN A 299 2.53 49.16 1.02
CA ASN A 299 1.24 48.52 0.76
C ASN A 299 1.25 47.12 1.37
N ALA A 300 0.72 46.99 2.58
CA ALA A 300 0.43 45.70 3.18
C ALA A 300 -0.78 45.11 2.45
N VAL A 301 -0.53 44.29 1.42
CA VAL A 301 -1.46 43.21 1.10
C VAL A 301 -1.19 42.13 2.14
N THR A 302 -2.00 42.13 3.19
CA THR A 302 -2.17 40.99 4.09
C THR A 302 -2.51 39.76 3.25
N VAL A 303 -1.52 38.91 3.00
CA VAL A 303 -1.77 37.54 2.54
C VAL A 303 -2.32 36.78 3.73
N SER A 304 -3.64 36.69 3.74
CA SER A 304 -4.45 35.88 4.65
C SER A 304 -3.89 34.47 4.76
N SER A 305 -3.62 34.04 5.99
CA SER A 305 -3.29 32.68 6.40
C SER A 305 -4.49 31.72 6.37
N GLY A 306 -5.54 32.01 5.59
CA GLY A 306 -6.77 31.21 5.50
C GLY A 306 -6.89 30.31 4.27
N THR A 307 -6.14 30.59 3.19
CA THR A 307 -6.39 29.96 1.87
C THR A 307 -5.67 28.62 1.66
N SER A 308 -4.63 28.31 2.45
CA SER A 308 -3.81 27.09 2.26
C SER A 308 -4.46 25.81 2.78
N SER A 309 -5.22 25.86 3.88
CA SER A 309 -5.92 24.66 4.43
C SER A 309 -7.11 24.26 3.54
N ARG A 310 -7.92 25.21 3.09
CA ARG A 310 -9.14 24.92 2.29
C ARG A 310 -8.84 24.21 0.97
N GLU A 311 -7.88 24.70 0.19
CA GLU A 311 -7.52 24.07 -1.09
C GLU A 311 -6.83 22.72 -0.89
N GLN A 312 -6.06 22.55 0.20
CA GLN A 312 -5.47 21.26 0.58
C GLN A 312 -6.55 20.23 0.92
N VAL A 313 -7.54 20.60 1.74
CA VAL A 313 -8.67 19.74 2.08
C VAL A 313 -9.47 19.39 0.82
N LEU A 314 -9.79 20.38 -0.02
CA LEU A 314 -10.48 20.14 -1.28
C LEU A 314 -9.70 19.20 -2.21
N THR A 315 -8.39 19.37 -2.31
CA THR A 315 -7.52 18.48 -3.10
C THR A 315 -7.53 17.05 -2.55
N GLY A 316 -7.48 16.89 -1.23
CA GLY A 316 -7.62 15.59 -0.57
C GLY A 316 -8.97 14.94 -0.85
N VAL A 317 -10.07 15.68 -0.67
CA VAL A 317 -11.45 15.19 -0.92
C VAL A 317 -11.63 14.79 -2.39
N ARG A 318 -11.11 15.59 -3.33
CA ARG A 318 -11.13 15.24 -4.76
C ARG A 318 -10.44 13.90 -5.01
N ALA A 319 -9.20 13.74 -4.54
CA ALA A 319 -8.44 12.51 -4.74
C ALA A 319 -9.16 11.29 -4.13
N LEU A 320 -9.71 11.45 -2.93
CA LEU A 320 -10.49 10.44 -2.20
C LEU A 320 -11.74 9.98 -2.97
N VAL A 321 -12.65 10.93 -3.25
CA VAL A 321 -13.95 10.64 -3.84
C VAL A 321 -13.77 10.13 -5.28
N THR A 322 -12.84 10.71 -6.02
CA THR A 322 -12.52 10.26 -7.38
C THR A 322 -11.93 8.86 -7.40
N GLY A 323 -10.93 8.56 -6.55
CA GLY A 323 -10.33 7.23 -6.47
C GLY A 323 -11.33 6.14 -6.08
N TYR A 324 -12.30 6.45 -5.22
CA TYR A 324 -13.33 5.50 -4.81
C TYR A 324 -14.43 5.31 -5.86
N ALA A 325 -14.96 6.42 -6.40
CA ALA A 325 -16.10 6.38 -7.32
C ALA A 325 -15.71 5.86 -8.72
N CYS A 326 -14.45 6.05 -9.13
CA CYS A 326 -13.98 5.81 -10.49
C CYS A 326 -12.97 4.66 -10.64
N ARG A 327 -12.71 3.88 -9.59
CA ARG A 327 -12.00 2.59 -9.72
C ARG A 327 -12.83 1.59 -10.52
N ASP A 328 -12.21 0.52 -11.00
CA ASP A 328 -12.91 -0.53 -11.78
C ASP A 328 -14.07 -1.18 -11.01
N ALA A 329 -13.94 -1.28 -9.69
CA ALA A 329 -14.99 -1.73 -8.79
C ALA A 329 -15.92 -0.60 -8.25
N GLY A 330 -15.85 0.60 -8.82
CA GLY A 330 -16.55 1.80 -8.36
C GLY A 330 -17.97 1.91 -8.90
N TYR A 331 -18.89 2.50 -8.12
CA TYR A 331 -20.31 2.63 -8.48
C TYR A 331 -20.53 3.25 -9.87
N LEU A 332 -19.90 4.38 -10.17
CA LEU A 332 -20.13 5.08 -11.44
C LEU A 332 -19.57 4.33 -12.64
N ARG A 333 -18.41 3.67 -12.46
CA ARG A 333 -17.78 2.85 -13.49
C ARG A 333 -18.61 1.63 -13.84
N GLN A 334 -19.14 0.95 -12.82
CA GLN A 334 -19.94 -0.26 -13.03
C GLN A 334 -21.37 0.02 -13.51
N CYS A 335 -22.01 1.07 -12.97
CA CYS A 335 -23.42 1.33 -13.25
C CYS A 335 -23.69 2.18 -14.49
N HIS A 336 -22.69 2.93 -14.97
CA HIS A 336 -22.80 3.79 -16.15
C HIS A 336 -21.74 3.51 -17.22
N GLU A 337 -20.93 2.45 -17.04
CA GLU A 337 -19.89 2.03 -17.99
C GLU A 337 -18.94 3.17 -18.40
N LEU A 338 -18.70 4.12 -17.49
CA LEU A 338 -17.92 5.32 -17.80
C LEU A 338 -16.47 4.95 -18.07
N ASN A 339 -15.82 5.59 -19.04
CA ASN A 339 -14.36 5.55 -19.13
C ASN A 339 -13.73 6.15 -17.85
N PRO A 340 -12.58 5.64 -17.35
CA PRO A 340 -11.93 6.15 -16.14
C PRO A 340 -11.70 7.67 -16.16
N LEU A 341 -11.10 8.21 -17.22
CA LEU A 341 -10.79 9.65 -17.33
C LEU A 341 -12.05 10.51 -17.34
N ARG A 342 -13.13 10.01 -17.96
CA ARG A 342 -14.42 10.70 -17.98
C ARG A 342 -15.09 10.67 -16.62
N CYS A 343 -15.04 9.53 -15.92
CA CYS A 343 -15.54 9.42 -14.55
C CYS A 343 -14.79 10.39 -13.62
N GLU A 344 -13.46 10.37 -13.67
CA GLU A 344 -12.64 11.22 -12.80
C GLU A 344 -12.92 12.72 -13.02
N SER A 345 -13.04 13.14 -14.28
CA SER A 345 -13.38 14.53 -14.62
C SER A 345 -14.75 14.94 -14.04
N LEU A 346 -15.79 14.15 -14.28
CA LEU A 346 -17.15 14.43 -13.80
C LEU A 346 -17.23 14.46 -12.27
N VAL A 347 -16.60 13.48 -11.61
CA VAL A 347 -16.58 13.40 -10.15
C VAL A 347 -15.78 14.55 -9.54
N ARG A 348 -14.64 14.95 -10.11
CA ARG A 348 -13.87 16.09 -9.60
C ARG A 348 -14.65 17.40 -9.68
N ILE A 349 -15.41 17.63 -10.76
CA ILE A 349 -16.28 18.79 -10.90
C ILE A 349 -17.37 18.76 -9.82
N ALA A 350 -18.05 17.62 -9.68
CA ALA A 350 -19.12 17.47 -8.69
C ALA A 350 -18.62 17.62 -7.24
N VAL A 351 -17.40 17.15 -6.93
CA VAL A 351 -16.77 17.38 -5.62
C VAL A 351 -16.57 18.87 -5.36
N ASN A 352 -16.18 19.67 -6.36
CA ASN A 352 -16.00 21.11 -6.19
C ASN A 352 -17.32 21.81 -5.85
N GLU A 353 -18.38 21.44 -6.57
CA GLU A 353 -19.72 21.99 -6.36
C GLU A 353 -20.26 21.61 -4.97
N CYS A 354 -20.08 20.35 -4.57
CA CYS A 354 -20.50 19.84 -3.26
C CYS A 354 -19.63 20.36 -2.10
N PHE A 355 -18.39 20.77 -2.36
CA PHE A 355 -17.49 21.37 -1.37
C PHE A 355 -17.66 22.89 -1.25
N ALA A 356 -18.14 23.57 -2.30
CA ALA A 356 -18.34 25.01 -2.32
C ALA A 356 -19.10 25.57 -1.08
N PRO A 357 -20.17 24.94 -0.56
CA PRO A 357 -20.90 25.46 0.60
C PRO A 357 -20.25 25.17 1.96
N VAL A 358 -19.17 24.37 2.03
CA VAL A 358 -18.50 24.03 3.30
C VAL A 358 -17.83 25.28 3.87
N SER A 359 -18.13 25.66 5.11
CA SER A 359 -17.55 26.84 5.75
C SER A 359 -16.15 26.57 6.34
N ASP A 360 -15.34 27.61 6.53
CA ASP A 360 -13.99 27.46 7.13
C ASP A 360 -14.05 26.98 8.59
N ARG A 361 -15.16 27.29 9.30
CA ARG A 361 -15.42 26.76 10.63
C ARG A 361 -15.62 25.25 10.62
N GLU A 362 -16.38 24.73 9.65
CA GLU A 362 -16.56 23.28 9.48
C GLU A 362 -15.24 22.59 9.12
N LEU A 363 -14.34 23.23 8.37
CA LEU A 363 -13.02 22.68 8.05
C LEU A 363 -12.15 22.54 9.31
N VAL A 364 -12.13 23.55 10.17
CA VAL A 364 -11.39 23.51 11.45
C VAL A 364 -12.00 22.48 12.41
N GLU A 365 -13.33 22.32 12.44
CA GLU A 365 -14.00 21.30 13.24
C GLU A 365 -13.75 19.88 12.68
N ALA A 366 -13.65 19.73 11.36
CA ALA A 366 -13.30 18.48 10.69
C ALA A 366 -11.84 18.05 10.96
N GLU A 367 -10.89 18.99 11.02
CA GLU A 367 -9.51 18.71 11.46
C GLU A 367 -9.47 18.17 12.91
N ARG A 368 -10.41 18.59 13.78
CA ARG A 368 -10.46 18.17 15.19
C ARG A 368 -11.23 16.87 15.44
N ASN A 369 -12.30 16.60 14.69
CA ASN A 369 -13.25 15.51 14.96
C ASN A 369 -13.20 14.37 13.90
N SER A 370 -12.10 14.28 13.16
CA SER A 370 -11.96 13.43 11.97
C SER A 370 -12.81 13.93 10.80
N ALA A 371 -12.15 14.34 9.71
CA ALA A 371 -12.78 14.92 8.53
C ALA A 371 -13.69 13.96 7.74
N LEU A 372 -13.88 12.74 8.24
CA LEU A 372 -14.64 11.65 7.62
C LEU A 372 -16.09 12.01 7.32
N GLY A 373 -16.82 12.54 8.30
CA GLY A 373 -18.23 12.88 8.10
C GLY A 373 -18.42 13.97 7.04
N MET A 374 -17.44 14.86 6.90
CA MET A 374 -17.44 15.87 5.84
C MET A 374 -17.15 15.23 4.48
N VAL A 375 -16.07 14.45 4.37
CA VAL A 375 -15.67 13.76 3.13
C VAL A 375 -16.77 12.83 2.63
N GLU A 376 -17.43 12.09 3.51
CA GLU A 376 -18.53 11.19 3.18
C GLU A 376 -19.74 11.95 2.61
N ARG A 377 -20.15 13.05 3.26
CA ARG A 377 -21.24 13.92 2.76
C ARG A 377 -20.92 14.47 1.38
N ILE A 378 -19.70 14.99 1.18
CA ILE A 378 -19.27 15.55 -0.10
C ILE A 378 -19.19 14.46 -1.16
N GLY A 379 -18.66 13.28 -0.82
CA GLY A 379 -18.56 12.13 -1.71
C GLY A 379 -19.91 11.61 -2.16
N MET A 380 -20.86 11.46 -1.23
CA MET A 380 -22.24 11.08 -1.55
C MET A 380 -22.92 12.12 -2.43
N CYS A 381 -22.77 13.40 -2.11
CA CYS A 381 -23.29 14.50 -2.94
C CYS A 381 -22.72 14.42 -4.37
N ALA A 382 -21.41 14.25 -4.51
CA ALA A 382 -20.74 14.23 -5.81
C ALA A 382 -21.17 13.02 -6.65
N VAL A 383 -21.17 11.82 -6.07
CA VAL A 383 -21.59 10.59 -6.77
C VAL A 383 -23.07 10.65 -7.15
N ALA A 384 -23.93 11.14 -6.26
CA ALA A 384 -25.36 11.29 -6.54
C ALA A 384 -25.65 12.35 -7.61
N SER A 385 -24.89 13.45 -7.61
CA SER A 385 -24.99 14.50 -8.63
C SER A 385 -24.63 13.93 -10.01
N VAL A 386 -23.46 13.29 -10.14
CA VAL A 386 -23.01 12.68 -11.40
C VAL A 386 -23.98 11.60 -11.87
N ASP A 387 -24.43 10.72 -10.98
CA ASP A 387 -25.38 9.67 -11.33
C ASP A 387 -26.73 10.22 -11.80
N THR A 388 -27.24 11.27 -11.15
CA THR A 388 -28.49 11.94 -11.57
C THR A 388 -28.33 12.55 -12.96
N SER A 389 -27.22 13.27 -13.19
CA SER A 389 -26.92 13.88 -14.49
C SER A 389 -26.83 12.85 -15.61
N LEU A 390 -26.24 11.68 -15.33
CA LEU A 390 -26.09 10.60 -16.30
C LEU A 390 -27.38 9.77 -16.45
N GLY A 391 -28.14 9.55 -15.39
CA GLY A 391 -29.36 8.73 -15.41
C GLY A 391 -30.48 9.31 -16.29
N ALA A 392 -30.44 10.62 -16.57
CA ALA A 392 -31.31 11.25 -17.56
C ALA A 392 -30.85 11.02 -19.02
N GLN A 393 -29.60 10.62 -19.24
CA GLN A 393 -28.95 10.52 -20.56
C GLN A 393 -28.52 9.08 -20.92
N GLN A 394 -28.37 8.20 -19.95
CA GLN A 394 -27.79 6.86 -20.10
C GLN A 394 -28.58 5.82 -19.29
N LYS A 395 -28.66 4.60 -19.83
CA LYS A 395 -29.36 3.47 -19.20
C LYS A 395 -28.43 2.82 -18.18
N ARG A 396 -28.89 2.64 -16.93
CA ARG A 396 -28.10 1.95 -15.90
C ARG A 396 -27.88 0.48 -16.24
N ALA A 397 -26.64 0.02 -16.07
CA ALA A 397 -26.25 -1.38 -16.19
C ALA A 397 -26.49 -2.16 -14.88
N VAL A 398 -26.12 -3.43 -14.87
CA VAL A 398 -25.99 -4.25 -13.65
C VAL A 398 -24.51 -4.20 -13.25
N SER A 399 -24.22 -4.16 -11.94
CA SER A 399 -22.84 -4.17 -11.45
C SER A 399 -22.08 -5.40 -11.95
N SER A 400 -20.74 -5.36 -11.92
CA SER A 400 -19.94 -6.52 -12.36
C SER A 400 -20.11 -7.74 -11.44
N SER A 401 -20.66 -7.55 -10.23
CA SER A 401 -21.04 -8.60 -9.29
C SER A 401 -22.44 -9.17 -9.52
N GLY A 402 -23.20 -8.64 -10.49
CA GLY A 402 -24.56 -9.10 -10.81
C GLY A 402 -25.67 -8.42 -10.00
N ASP A 403 -25.33 -7.51 -9.08
CA ASP A 403 -26.29 -6.76 -8.28
C ASP A 403 -26.93 -5.61 -9.06
N SER A 404 -28.21 -5.35 -8.81
CA SER A 404 -28.89 -4.17 -9.35
C SER A 404 -28.21 -2.90 -8.84
N CYS A 405 -28.06 -1.87 -9.68
CA CYS A 405 -27.40 -0.63 -9.27
C CYS A 405 -28.14 0.11 -8.14
N ALA A 406 -29.42 -0.16 -7.92
CA ALA A 406 -30.15 0.34 -6.76
C ALA A 406 -29.70 -0.35 -5.45
N ASP A 407 -29.44 -1.65 -5.49
CA ASP A 407 -28.98 -2.43 -4.34
C ASP A 407 -27.48 -2.22 -4.08
N PHE A 408 -26.66 -2.14 -5.14
CA PHE A 408 -25.25 -1.77 -5.07
C PHE A 408 -25.04 -0.40 -4.39
N ARG A 409 -25.95 0.56 -4.65
CA ARG A 409 -25.98 1.86 -3.96
C ARG A 409 -26.35 1.74 -2.48
N ARG A 410 -27.37 0.94 -2.14
CA ARG A 410 -27.77 0.75 -0.73
C ARG A 410 -26.68 0.07 0.08
N TYR A 411 -25.93 -0.85 -0.50
CA TYR A 411 -24.81 -1.53 0.17
C TYR A 411 -23.71 -0.54 0.56
N GLN A 412 -23.41 0.45 -0.30
CA GLN A 412 -22.47 1.52 0.04
C GLN A 412 -23.01 2.52 1.07
N ALA A 413 -24.34 2.70 1.14
CA ALA A 413 -25.00 3.61 2.09
C ALA A 413 -25.37 2.95 3.45
N ALA A 414 -25.39 1.62 3.52
CA ALA A 414 -25.74 0.82 4.71
C ALA A 414 -24.52 0.43 5.56
N ALA A 415 -23.30 0.81 5.15
CA ALA A 415 -22.09 0.76 5.97
C ALA A 415 -22.07 1.90 7.04
N ARG A 416 -23.23 2.16 7.68
CA ARG A 416 -23.45 3.15 8.74
C ARG A 416 -23.20 2.57 10.13
#